data_AF-A0A9K3N1B9-F1
#
_entry.id   AF-A0A9K3N1B9-F1
#
_cell.length_a   1.000
_cell.length_b   1.000
_cell.length_c   1.000
_cell.angle_alpha   90.00
_cell.angle_beta   90.00
_cell.angle_gamma   90.00
#
_symmetry.space_group_name_H-M   'P 1'
#
loop_
_entity.id
_entity.type
_entity.pdbx_description
1 polymer ?
#
loop_
_entity_poly.entity_id
_entity_poly.type
_entity_poly.pdbx_seq_one_letter_code
_entity_poly.pdbx_strand_id
1 'polypeptide(L)'
;MATSLSHLASFFSPTITTTIAITTSSPVTIFSNFKPPITQTQKSFSILCSYHQEYIPNHIQHPNYVRVLDTTLRDGEQSPGATMTATQKFNIARQLAKLGVDIIEVGFPASNKADLETIKLIAHEFGNYTTNDDGRDMVICTLARCTKEDIDKAWGCMKDAKFPRIHMF
;
A
#
# COMPACT_ATOMS: atom_id res chain seq x y z
N MET A 1 14.85 -6.02 -51.04
CA MET A 1 13.66 -5.98 -51.92
C MET A 1 12.46 -6.12 -51.00
N ALA A 2 11.85 -5.01 -50.57
CA ALA A 2 10.62 -4.41 -51.14
C ALA A 2 9.48 -5.44 -51.10
N THR A 3 8.37 -5.25 -50.36
CA THR A 3 7.37 -4.16 -50.39
C THR A 3 6.53 -4.17 -49.09
N SER A 4 6.25 -3.03 -48.42
CA SER A 4 5.06 -2.13 -48.53
C SER A 4 3.74 -2.77 -48.03
N LEU A 5 2.78 -2.13 -47.33
CA LEU A 5 2.47 -0.74 -46.95
C LEU A 5 1.21 -0.76 -46.04
N SER A 6 1.09 0.21 -45.13
CA SER A 6 -0.13 0.93 -44.68
C SER A 6 -1.42 0.20 -44.24
N HIS A 7 -1.91 0.49 -43.03
CA HIS A 7 -3.02 1.45 -42.86
C HIS A 7 -3.28 1.86 -41.41
N LEU A 8 -3.31 3.19 -41.20
CA LEU A 8 -3.95 3.90 -40.09
C LEU A 8 -5.48 3.82 -40.20
N ALA A 9 -6.17 3.75 -39.06
CA ALA A 9 -7.51 4.34 -38.90
C ALA A 9 -7.80 4.64 -37.42
N SER A 10 -7.75 5.93 -37.10
CA SER A 10 -8.38 6.60 -35.96
C SER A 10 -9.90 6.58 -36.11
N PHE A 11 -10.66 6.31 -35.04
CA PHE A 11 -12.05 6.77 -34.97
C PHE A 11 -12.44 7.24 -33.56
N PHE A 12 -12.97 8.46 -33.55
CA PHE A 12 -13.47 9.26 -32.45
C PHE A 12 -14.75 8.66 -31.80
N SER A 13 -14.98 9.09 -30.56
CA SER A 13 -16.12 8.80 -29.67
C SER A 13 -17.50 9.23 -30.21
N PRO A 14 -18.63 8.85 -29.57
CA PRO A 14 -19.25 9.87 -28.72
C PRO A 14 -19.89 9.40 -27.39
N THR A 15 -19.85 10.35 -26.46
CA THR A 15 -20.55 10.51 -25.18
C THR A 15 -22.07 10.33 -25.28
N ILE A 16 -22.67 9.56 -24.37
CA ILE A 16 -24.12 9.54 -24.13
C ILE A 16 -24.42 10.47 -22.95
N THR A 17 -24.92 11.67 -23.25
CA THR A 17 -25.51 12.59 -22.28
C THR A 17 -27.03 12.41 -22.34
N THR A 18 -27.64 11.84 -21.30
CA THR A 18 -29.09 11.76 -21.16
C THR A 18 -29.59 12.97 -20.40
N THR A 19 -30.18 13.94 -21.11
CA THR A 19 -30.95 15.06 -20.55
C THR A 19 -32.42 14.66 -20.50
N ILE A 20 -33.01 14.56 -19.31
CA ILE A 20 -34.46 14.43 -19.14
C ILE A 20 -35.02 15.84 -18.94
N ALA A 21 -35.81 16.30 -19.89
CA ALA A 21 -36.64 17.51 -19.77
C ALA A 21 -37.97 17.15 -19.09
N ILE A 22 -38.32 17.88 -18.02
CA ILE A 22 -39.66 17.84 -17.42
C ILE A 22 -40.27 19.23 -17.60
N THR A 23 -41.31 19.28 -18.43
CA THR A 23 -42.24 20.39 -18.60
C THR A 23 -43.39 20.23 -17.62
N THR A 24 -43.69 21.22 -16.79
CA THR A 24 -45.06 21.55 -16.35
C THR A 24 -45.15 22.98 -15.79
N SER A 25 -46.36 23.50 -15.84
CA SER A 25 -46.82 24.88 -15.86
C SER A 25 -47.16 25.50 -14.49
N SER A 26 -47.01 26.84 -14.43
CA SER A 26 -47.70 27.83 -13.58
C SER A 26 -47.13 28.13 -12.17
N PRO A 27 -46.95 29.42 -11.79
CA PRO A 27 -46.43 29.81 -10.49
C PRO A 27 -47.56 30.06 -9.47
N VAL A 28 -47.42 29.53 -8.26
CA VAL A 28 -48.17 30.00 -7.08
C VAL A 28 -47.16 30.45 -6.04
N THR A 29 -47.06 31.75 -5.88
CA THR A 29 -46.23 32.45 -4.90
C THR A 29 -46.92 32.41 -3.54
N ILE A 30 -46.50 31.52 -2.63
CA ILE A 30 -46.86 31.63 -1.21
C ILE A 30 -45.63 31.24 -0.36
N PHE A 31 -45.34 32.08 0.63
CA PHE A 31 -44.27 32.01 1.65
C PHE A 31 -42.91 32.58 1.25
N SER A 32 -42.88 33.91 1.15
CA SER A 32 -41.79 34.72 1.70
C SER A 32 -41.65 34.43 3.20
N ASN A 33 -40.44 34.04 3.65
CA ASN A 33 -39.89 34.09 5.02
C ASN A 33 -39.14 32.83 5.49
N PHE A 34 -38.39 32.17 4.61
CA PHE A 34 -37.28 31.33 5.06
C PHE A 34 -35.96 31.97 4.62
N LYS A 35 -35.27 32.61 5.55
CA LYS A 35 -33.86 32.97 5.38
C LYS A 35 -33.08 31.68 5.69
N PRO A 36 -32.46 31.03 4.69
CA PRO A 36 -31.69 29.82 4.96
C PRO A 36 -30.59 30.18 5.98
N PRO A 37 -30.29 29.28 6.94
CA PRO A 37 -29.18 29.49 7.84
C PRO A 37 -27.92 29.65 6.99
N ILE A 38 -27.08 30.61 7.39
CA ILE A 38 -25.82 30.97 6.74
C ILE A 38 -25.15 29.67 6.27
N THR A 39 -25.00 29.54 4.95
CA THR A 39 -24.29 28.44 4.32
C THR A 39 -22.86 28.47 4.87
N GLN A 40 -22.61 27.77 5.97
CA GLN A 40 -21.27 27.29 6.23
C GLN A 40 -20.98 26.38 5.05
N THR A 41 -20.15 26.88 4.15
CA THR A 41 -19.61 26.14 3.03
C THR A 41 -19.10 24.85 3.62
N GLN A 42 -19.83 23.75 3.43
CA GLN A 42 -19.30 22.45 3.78
C GLN A 42 -18.08 22.33 2.89
N LYS A 43 -16.90 22.50 3.48
CA LYS A 43 -15.65 22.11 2.83
C LYS A 43 -15.87 20.66 2.48
N SER A 44 -16.17 20.42 1.21
CA SER A 44 -16.02 19.12 0.62
C SER A 44 -14.58 18.73 0.91
N PHE A 45 -14.37 17.93 1.94
CA PHE A 45 -13.14 17.20 2.11
C PHE A 45 -13.16 16.18 0.99
N SER A 46 -12.71 16.60 -0.19
CA SER A 46 -12.10 15.66 -1.11
C SER A 46 -10.91 15.10 -0.35
N ILE A 47 -11.11 13.99 0.35
CA ILE A 47 -10.01 13.15 0.80
C ILE A 47 -9.38 12.63 -0.49
N LEU A 48 -8.57 13.45 -1.14
CA LEU A 48 -7.53 12.95 -2.04
C LEU A 48 -6.60 12.18 -1.11
N CYS A 49 -6.94 10.92 -0.89
CA CYS A 49 -6.13 9.95 -0.16
C CYS A 49 -4.94 9.55 -1.04
N SER A 50 -4.19 10.53 -1.54
CA SER A 50 -2.98 10.33 -2.32
C SER A 50 -1.82 10.94 -1.56
N TYR A 51 -1.69 10.59 -0.27
CA TYR A 51 -0.49 10.91 0.49
C TYR A 51 0.54 9.80 0.27
N HIS A 52 1.19 9.85 -0.89
CA HIS A 52 2.46 9.17 -1.04
C HIS A 52 3.49 9.92 -0.17
N GLN A 53 3.71 9.43 1.06
CA GLN A 53 4.79 9.92 1.89
C GLN A 53 6.06 9.13 1.58
N GLU A 54 7.15 9.85 1.35
CA GLU A 54 8.48 9.25 1.33
C GLU A 54 8.78 8.61 2.69
N TYR A 55 9.30 7.38 2.67
CA TYR A 55 9.70 6.69 3.88
C TYR A 55 11.02 7.28 4.42
N ILE A 56 10.91 8.02 5.51
CA ILE A 56 12.05 8.56 6.25
C ILE A 56 12.08 7.87 7.63
N PRO A 57 13.14 7.11 7.97
CA PRO A 57 13.31 6.59 9.33
C PRO A 57 13.26 7.72 10.36
N ASN A 58 12.63 7.47 11.52
CA ASN A 58 12.50 8.42 12.64
C ASN A 58 11.73 9.73 12.34
N HIS A 59 11.05 9.83 11.19
CA HIS A 59 10.25 11.01 10.85
C HIS A 59 8.91 10.61 10.21
N ILE A 60 7.81 11.23 10.66
CA ILE A 60 6.46 11.11 10.11
C ILE A 60 6.05 12.49 9.62
N GLN A 61 5.75 12.63 8.33
CA GLN A 61 5.56 13.95 7.70
C GLN A 61 4.23 14.58 8.12
N HIS A 62 3.16 13.78 8.17
CA HIS A 62 1.84 14.26 8.54
C HIS A 62 1.52 13.93 10.00
N PRO A 63 1.04 14.91 10.79
CA PRO A 63 0.78 14.72 12.22
C PRO A 63 -0.28 13.65 12.53
N ASN A 64 -1.16 13.36 11.56
CA ASN A 64 -2.22 12.37 11.71
C ASN A 64 -1.89 11.02 11.07
N TYR A 65 -0.68 10.85 10.53
CA TYR A 65 -0.28 9.61 9.88
C TYR A 65 0.28 8.63 10.91
N VAL A 66 -0.18 7.38 10.86
CA VAL A 66 0.31 6.28 11.69
C VAL A 66 0.85 5.20 10.75
N ARG A 67 2.12 4.84 10.91
CA ARG A 67 2.70 3.70 10.17
C ARG A 67 2.20 2.39 10.76
N VAL A 68 1.72 1.50 9.91
CA VAL A 68 1.31 0.15 10.28
C VAL A 68 2.48 -0.79 10.11
N LEU A 69 2.93 -1.37 11.22
CA LEU A 69 3.84 -2.51 11.25
C LEU A 69 3.02 -3.79 11.38
N ASP A 70 2.99 -4.60 10.34
CA ASP A 70 2.36 -5.92 10.38
C ASP A 70 3.40 -6.98 10.81
N THR A 71 3.09 -7.74 11.86
CA THR A 71 3.94 -8.83 12.37
C THR A 71 3.35 -10.22 12.13
N THR A 72 2.41 -10.37 11.17
CA THR A 72 1.72 -11.64 10.88
C THR A 72 2.69 -12.77 10.53
N LEU A 73 3.75 -12.48 9.76
CA LEU A 73 4.74 -13.47 9.33
C LEU A 73 5.77 -13.84 10.40
N ARG A 74 5.77 -13.15 11.55
CA ARG A 74 6.63 -13.43 12.70
C ARG A 74 5.80 -13.81 13.92
N ASP A 75 5.15 -12.85 14.56
CA ASP A 75 4.38 -13.08 15.79
C ASP A 75 3.13 -13.92 15.50
N GLY A 76 2.47 -13.63 14.38
CA GLY A 76 1.30 -14.39 13.93
C GLY A 76 1.62 -15.88 13.75
N GLU A 77 2.74 -16.20 13.07
CA GLU A 77 3.21 -17.58 12.88
C GLU A 77 3.48 -18.32 14.21
N GLN A 78 3.88 -17.61 15.28
CA GLN A 78 4.13 -18.22 16.58
C GLN A 78 2.86 -18.66 17.32
N SER A 79 1.68 -18.31 16.80
CA SER A 79 0.41 -18.78 17.35
C SER A 79 0.26 -20.30 17.17
N PRO A 80 -0.24 -21.04 18.17
CA PRO A 80 -0.47 -22.48 18.04
C PRO A 80 -1.36 -22.81 16.83
N GLY A 81 -0.86 -23.68 15.94
CA GLY A 81 -1.57 -24.09 14.72
C GLY A 81 -1.43 -23.12 13.54
N ALA A 82 -0.67 -22.03 13.66
CA ALA A 82 -0.49 -21.01 12.61
C ALA A 82 0.86 -21.11 11.87
N THR A 83 1.59 -22.22 12.01
CA THR A 83 2.89 -22.42 11.34
C THR A 83 2.75 -22.31 9.83
N MET A 84 3.68 -21.58 9.20
CA MET A 84 3.62 -21.28 7.78
C MET A 84 4.78 -21.94 7.03
N THR A 85 4.48 -22.50 5.88
CA THR A 85 5.50 -22.88 4.89
C THR A 85 6.06 -21.63 4.20
N ALA A 86 7.25 -21.73 3.62
CA ALA A 86 7.86 -20.64 2.84
C ALA A 86 6.91 -20.08 1.77
N THR A 87 6.18 -20.95 1.07
CA THR A 87 5.19 -20.56 0.05
C THR A 87 4.00 -19.81 0.66
N GLN A 88 3.49 -20.24 1.82
CA GLN A 88 2.43 -19.51 2.52
C GLN A 88 2.90 -18.13 2.97
N LYS A 89 4.10 -18.04 3.54
CA LYS A 89 4.70 -16.75 3.93
C LYS A 89 4.81 -15.80 2.75
N PHE A 90 5.35 -16.27 1.63
CA PHE A 90 5.51 -15.48 0.41
C PHE A 90 4.16 -15.00 -0.15
N ASN A 91 3.14 -15.86 -0.15
CA ASN A 91 1.79 -15.48 -0.59
C ASN A 91 1.14 -14.45 0.35
N ILE A 92 1.30 -14.60 1.66
CA ILE A 92 0.81 -13.62 2.64
C ILE A 92 1.55 -12.29 2.49
N ALA A 93 2.88 -12.30 2.32
CA ALA A 93 3.67 -11.11 2.05
C ALA A 93 3.15 -10.34 0.83
N ARG A 94 2.81 -11.06 -0.25
CA ARG A 94 2.18 -10.47 -1.44
C ARG A 94 0.83 -9.82 -1.13
N GLN A 95 0.00 -10.43 -0.29
CA GLN A 95 -1.29 -9.85 0.08
C GLN A 95 -1.13 -8.64 0.99
N LEU A 96 -0.19 -8.67 1.94
CA LEU A 96 0.13 -7.53 2.80
C LEU A 96 0.68 -6.34 2.01
N ALA A 97 1.49 -6.62 1.00
CA ALA A 97 1.93 -5.63 0.04
C ALA A 97 0.72 -4.99 -0.67
N LYS A 98 -0.16 -5.79 -1.28
CA LYS A 98 -1.40 -5.27 -1.90
C LYS A 98 -2.30 -4.49 -0.94
N LEU A 99 -2.37 -4.91 0.32
CA LEU A 99 -3.14 -4.23 1.37
C LEU A 99 -2.57 -2.83 1.70
N GLY A 100 -1.31 -2.59 1.40
CA GLY A 100 -0.69 -1.29 1.58
C GLY A 100 -0.10 -1.05 2.98
N VAL A 101 0.37 -2.10 3.65
CA VAL A 101 1.05 -1.96 4.95
C VAL A 101 2.35 -1.18 4.79
N ASP A 102 2.70 -0.34 5.78
CA ASP A 102 3.92 0.46 5.73
C ASP A 102 5.17 -0.40 5.91
N ILE A 103 5.14 -1.28 6.90
CA ILE A 103 6.25 -2.16 7.26
C ILE A 103 5.71 -3.57 7.47
N ILE A 104 6.41 -4.56 6.92
CA ILE A 104 6.15 -5.98 7.16
C ILE A 104 7.32 -6.60 7.92
N GLU A 105 7.06 -7.23 9.07
CA GLU A 105 8.05 -8.04 9.77
C GLU A 105 7.99 -9.49 9.28
N VAL A 106 9.01 -9.91 8.54
CA VAL A 106 8.96 -11.13 7.72
C VAL A 106 9.47 -12.40 8.41
N GLY A 107 10.00 -12.28 9.63
CA GLY A 107 10.46 -13.42 10.42
C GLY A 107 11.76 -13.15 11.18
N PHE A 108 12.42 -14.24 11.58
CA PHE A 108 13.62 -14.22 12.41
C PHE A 108 14.75 -15.06 11.75
N PRO A 109 15.71 -14.43 11.04
CA PRO A 109 16.70 -15.11 10.21
C PRO A 109 17.63 -16.04 10.99
N ALA A 110 17.84 -15.79 12.28
CA ALA A 110 18.68 -16.64 13.11
C ALA A 110 17.95 -17.91 13.61
N SER A 111 16.64 -18.04 13.38
CA SER A 111 15.85 -19.19 13.85
C SER A 111 16.24 -20.49 13.14
N ASN A 112 16.27 -20.46 11.81
CA ASN A 112 16.65 -21.60 10.98
C ASN A 112 16.97 -21.13 9.55
N LYS A 113 17.65 -22.00 8.78
CA LYS A 113 18.07 -21.68 7.40
C LYS A 113 16.89 -21.45 6.45
N ALA A 114 15.80 -22.19 6.59
CA ALA A 114 14.65 -22.05 5.70
C ALA A 114 13.97 -20.68 5.87
N ASP A 115 13.90 -20.17 7.11
CA ASP A 115 13.38 -18.84 7.40
C ASP A 115 14.30 -17.74 6.80
N LEU A 116 15.62 -17.89 6.95
CA LEU A 116 16.58 -16.95 6.35
C LEU A 116 16.42 -16.85 4.82
N GLU A 117 16.34 -17.97 4.11
CA GLU A 117 16.18 -17.96 2.65
C GLU A 117 14.81 -17.39 2.23
N THR A 118 13.75 -17.69 3.00
CA THR A 118 12.41 -17.13 2.76
C THR A 118 12.40 -15.62 2.93
N ILE A 119 13.02 -15.11 3.99
CA ILE A 119 13.15 -13.67 4.27
C ILE A 119 13.92 -12.99 3.15
N LYS A 120 15.05 -13.57 2.72
CA LYS A 120 15.85 -13.03 1.62
C LYS A 120 15.05 -12.95 0.31
N LEU A 121 14.25 -13.97 0.01
CA LEU A 121 13.38 -13.99 -1.16
C LEU A 121 12.31 -12.88 -1.08
N ILE A 122 11.65 -12.73 0.07
CA ILE A 122 10.64 -11.68 0.29
C ILE A 122 11.27 -10.29 0.19
N ALA A 123 12.45 -10.08 0.79
CA ALA A 123 13.17 -8.82 0.73
C ALA A 123 13.56 -8.44 -0.71
N HIS A 124 14.03 -9.40 -1.50
CA HIS A 124 14.36 -9.18 -2.91
C HIS A 124 13.13 -8.84 -3.75
N GLU A 125 12.04 -9.60 -3.59
CA GLU A 125 10.82 -9.47 -4.41
C GLU A 125 9.97 -8.25 -4.04
N PHE A 126 9.81 -7.94 -2.76
CA PHE A 126 8.88 -6.90 -2.31
C PHE A 126 9.59 -5.66 -1.76
N GLY A 127 10.88 -5.75 -1.43
CA GLY A 127 11.64 -4.63 -0.86
C GLY A 127 12.16 -3.63 -1.90
N ASN A 128 12.02 -3.91 -3.19
CA ASN A 128 12.59 -3.10 -4.28
C ASN A 128 11.57 -2.48 -5.22
N TYR A 129 10.31 -2.91 -5.14
CA TYR A 129 9.26 -2.46 -6.03
C TYR A 129 8.16 -1.78 -5.25
N THR A 130 7.54 -0.81 -5.90
CA THR A 130 6.29 -0.23 -5.44
C THR A 130 5.18 -1.27 -5.63
N THR A 131 4.74 -1.88 -4.53
CA THR A 131 3.85 -3.05 -4.56
C THR A 131 2.38 -2.72 -4.32
N ASN A 132 2.08 -1.47 -3.99
CA ASN A 132 0.78 -1.06 -3.49
C ASN A 132 0.09 -0.20 -4.57
N ASP A 133 -1.24 -0.30 -4.67
CA ASP A 133 -2.01 0.49 -5.64
C ASP A 133 -1.85 2.01 -5.42
N ASP A 134 -1.51 2.41 -4.19
CA ASP A 134 -1.26 3.80 -3.79
C ASP A 134 0.14 4.33 -4.17
N GLY A 135 0.97 3.50 -4.81
CA GLY A 135 2.31 3.88 -5.22
C GLY A 135 3.35 3.93 -4.10
N ARG A 136 3.03 3.48 -2.88
CA ARG A 136 3.95 3.50 -1.74
C ARG A 136 4.91 2.30 -1.74
N ASP A 137 6.14 2.55 -1.31
CA ASP A 137 7.14 1.49 -1.09
C ASP A 137 6.90 0.83 0.28
N MET A 138 6.94 -0.51 0.31
CA MET A 138 6.83 -1.27 1.54
C MET A 138 8.22 -1.48 2.16
N VAL A 139 8.32 -1.20 3.47
CA VAL A 139 9.54 -1.43 4.23
C VAL A 139 9.57 -2.88 4.69
N ILE A 140 10.67 -3.57 4.44
CA ILE A 140 10.83 -4.95 4.91
C ILE A 140 11.61 -4.91 6.21
N CYS A 141 11.08 -5.55 7.24
CA CYS A 141 11.64 -5.62 8.58
C CYS A 141 11.93 -7.06 8.98
N THR A 142 13.04 -7.28 9.69
CA THR A 142 13.35 -8.60 10.25
C THR A 142 13.77 -8.48 11.71
N LEU A 143 13.49 -9.52 12.50
CA LEU A 143 13.82 -9.54 13.92
C LEU A 143 15.24 -10.07 14.15
N ALA A 144 15.94 -9.54 15.16
CA ALA A 144 17.22 -10.05 15.64
C ALA A 144 17.29 -9.94 17.17
N ARG A 145 17.97 -10.87 17.83
CA ARG A 145 18.41 -10.64 19.22
C ARG A 145 19.58 -9.65 19.22
N CYS A 146 19.87 -9.05 20.37
CA CYS A 146 21.04 -8.19 20.59
C CYS A 146 22.40 -8.94 20.58
N THR A 147 22.67 -9.77 19.57
CA THR A 147 23.95 -10.44 19.35
C THR A 147 24.51 -10.10 17.98
N LYS A 148 25.85 -10.03 17.86
CA LYS A 148 26.50 -9.72 16.58
C LYS A 148 26.09 -10.71 15.49
N GLU A 149 26.01 -12.00 15.81
CA GLU A 149 25.67 -13.04 14.83
C GLU A 149 24.25 -12.88 14.28
N ASP A 150 23.26 -12.59 15.14
CA ASP A 150 21.88 -12.41 14.71
C ASP A 150 21.73 -11.14 13.86
N ILE A 151 22.41 -10.05 14.24
CA ILE A 151 22.43 -8.80 13.48
C ILE A 151 23.09 -9.00 12.11
N ASP A 152 24.20 -9.73 12.05
CA ASP A 152 24.89 -10.03 10.78
C ASP A 152 24.00 -10.85 9.84
N LYS A 153 23.24 -11.84 10.38
CA LYS A 153 22.27 -12.62 9.60
C LYS A 153 21.11 -11.74 9.10
N ALA A 154 20.56 -10.91 9.97
CA ALA A 154 19.49 -9.96 9.65
C ALA A 154 19.90 -8.97 8.55
N TRP A 155 21.10 -8.38 8.66
CA TRP A 155 21.64 -7.54 7.61
C TRP A 155 21.86 -8.31 6.31
N GLY A 156 22.45 -9.51 6.39
CA GLY A 156 22.82 -10.32 5.24
C GLY A 156 21.66 -10.72 4.34
N CYS A 157 20.48 -11.00 4.89
CA CYS A 157 19.29 -11.33 4.10
C CYS A 157 18.51 -10.10 3.61
N MET A 158 18.71 -8.94 4.21
CA MET A 158 17.91 -7.72 3.95
C MET A 158 18.63 -6.67 3.11
N LYS A 159 19.95 -6.71 3.02
CA LYS A 159 20.81 -5.69 2.38
C LYS A 159 20.41 -5.28 0.95
N ASP A 160 19.71 -6.15 0.23
CA ASP A 160 19.30 -5.93 -1.16
C ASP A 160 17.92 -5.26 -1.28
N ALA A 161 17.22 -5.02 -0.17
CA ALA A 161 15.96 -4.25 -0.15
C ALA A 161 16.25 -2.74 -0.16
N LYS A 162 15.39 -1.94 -0.78
CA LYS A 162 15.48 -0.46 -0.84
C LYS A 162 15.46 0.18 0.55
N PHE A 163 14.58 -0.33 1.44
CA PHE A 163 14.44 0.15 2.81
C PHE A 163 14.50 -1.02 3.80
N PRO A 164 15.70 -1.53 4.11
CA PRO A 164 15.84 -2.62 5.06
C PRO A 164 15.70 -2.09 6.49
N ARG A 165 14.96 -2.82 7.34
CA ARG A 165 14.82 -2.53 8.77
C ARG A 165 15.18 -3.75 9.61
N ILE A 166 15.87 -3.54 10.72
CA ILE A 166 16.14 -4.57 11.74
C ILE A 166 15.42 -4.14 13.02
N HIS A 167 14.58 -5.01 13.55
CA HIS A 167 13.97 -4.91 14.87
C HIS A 167 14.81 -5.72 15.86
N MET A 168 15.32 -5.08 16.90
CA MET A 168 16.11 -5.75 17.95
C MET A 168 15.31 -5.87 19.24
N PHE A 169 15.52 -6.98 19.96
CA PHE A 169 14.97 -7.24 21.30
C PHE A 169 16.00 -7.88 22.25
#